data_AF-A0A131Y451-F1
#
_entry.id   AF-A0A131Y451-F1
#
_cell.length_a   1.000
_cell.length_b   1.000
_cell.length_c   1.000
_cell.angle_alpha   90.00
_cell.angle_beta   90.00
_cell.angle_gamma   90.00
#
_symmetry.space_group_name_H-M   'P 1'
#
loop_
_entity.id
_entity.type
_entity.pdbx_description
1 polymer ?
#
loop_
_entity_poly.entity_id
_entity_poly.type
_entity_poly.pdbx_seq_one_letter_code
_entity_poly.pdbx_strand_id
1 'polypeptide(L)'
;MSERKVLNKYYPPDFDPLKIPRLRLPKDRQYTVRLMAPCNMRCKTCGEYIYKGKKFNARKETVQNEDYLGIKVFRFYIKCPRCLAEVTFKTDPQNSDYIVEHGATRNFQALKLAEEAAEREAREEEEDEKNNPMKLLEK
;
A
#
# COMPACT_ATOMS: atom_id res chain seq x y z
N MET A 1 4.32 11.53 -37.30
CA MET A 1 3.87 11.28 -35.92
C MET A 1 2.51 11.93 -35.76
N SER A 2 1.47 11.17 -35.42
CA SER A 2 0.16 11.75 -35.10
C SER A 2 0.24 12.59 -33.81
N GLU A 3 -0.75 13.44 -33.56
CA GLU A 3 -0.76 14.33 -32.40
C GLU A 3 -0.96 13.56 -31.07
N ARG A 4 -0.38 14.04 -29.96
CA ARG A 4 -0.64 13.47 -28.63
C ARG A 4 -2.11 13.62 -28.20
N LYS A 5 -2.77 14.68 -28.67
CA LYS A 5 -4.18 14.98 -28.40
C LYS A 5 -4.94 15.06 -29.72
N VAL A 6 -5.21 13.89 -30.31
CA VAL A 6 -5.98 13.80 -31.54
C VAL A 6 -7.42 14.29 -31.31
N LEU A 7 -7.83 15.32 -32.05
CA LEU A 7 -9.20 15.87 -31.97
C LEU A 7 -10.24 14.88 -32.54
N ASN A 8 -9.97 14.34 -33.73
CA ASN A 8 -10.88 13.44 -34.43
C ASN A 8 -10.18 12.13 -34.81
N LYS A 9 -10.83 11.01 -34.56
CA LYS A 9 -10.42 9.69 -35.05
C LYS A 9 -11.35 9.33 -36.20
N TYR A 10 -10.79 8.83 -37.31
CA TYR A 10 -11.59 8.30 -38.40
C TYR A 10 -12.29 7.01 -37.94
N TYR A 11 -13.62 6.98 -38.05
CA TYR A 11 -14.43 5.78 -37.90
C TYR A 11 -14.95 5.38 -39.28
N PRO A 12 -14.87 4.10 -39.67
CA PRO A 12 -15.41 3.66 -40.95
C PRO A 12 -16.94 3.84 -41.00
N PRO A 13 -17.52 4.04 -42.19
CA PRO A 13 -18.95 4.33 -42.35
C PRO A 13 -19.88 3.23 -41.83
N ASP A 14 -19.41 1.97 -41.82
CA ASP A 14 -20.17 0.81 -41.33
C ASP A 14 -19.97 0.52 -39.83
N PHE A 15 -19.29 1.40 -39.09
CA PHE A 15 -18.98 1.19 -37.68
C PHE A 15 -20.23 1.31 -36.81
N ASP A 16 -20.66 0.18 -36.23
CA ASP A 16 -21.73 0.12 -35.25
C ASP A 16 -21.17 -0.24 -33.86
N PRO A 17 -21.24 0.67 -32.88
CA PRO A 17 -20.71 0.45 -31.54
C PRO A 17 -21.42 -0.68 -30.77
N LEU A 18 -22.64 -1.07 -31.16
CA LEU A 18 -23.41 -2.12 -30.48
C LEU A 18 -22.94 -3.54 -30.86
N LYS A 19 -22.30 -3.70 -32.01
CA LYS A 19 -21.84 -5.01 -32.50
C LYS A 19 -20.57 -5.50 -31.78
N ILE A 20 -19.84 -4.62 -31.10
CA ILE A 20 -18.56 -4.94 -30.47
C ILE A 20 -18.78 -5.27 -28.98
N PRO A 21 -18.56 -6.52 -28.54
CA PRO A 21 -18.69 -6.87 -27.14
C PRO A 21 -17.57 -6.26 -26.31
N ARG A 22 -17.89 -5.84 -25.07
CA ARG A 22 -16.86 -5.42 -24.11
C ARG A 22 -16.08 -6.65 -23.64
N LEU A 23 -14.75 -6.55 -23.66
CA LEU A 23 -13.88 -7.60 -23.12
C LEU A 23 -14.13 -7.75 -21.61
N ARG A 24 -14.69 -8.88 -21.20
CA ARG A 24 -14.84 -9.24 -19.78
C ARG A 24 -13.57 -9.91 -19.30
N LEU A 25 -12.76 -9.18 -18.53
CA LEU A 25 -11.56 -9.72 -17.89
C LEU A 25 -11.90 -10.26 -16.50
N PRO A 26 -11.12 -11.23 -15.99
CA PRO A 26 -11.29 -11.74 -14.63
C PRO A 26 -11.12 -10.62 -13.60
N LYS A 27 -11.81 -10.76 -12.45
CA LYS A 27 -11.77 -9.77 -11.35
C LYS A 27 -10.36 -9.65 -10.75
N ASP A 28 -9.58 -10.72 -10.73
CA ASP A 28 -8.21 -10.77 -10.15
C ASP A 28 -7.12 -10.37 -11.13
N ARG A 29 -7.44 -9.43 -12.02
CA ARG A 29 -6.48 -8.98 -13.01
C ARG A 29 -5.33 -8.25 -12.32
N GLN A 30 -4.12 -8.70 -12.61
CA GLN A 30 -2.91 -7.98 -12.26
C GLN A 30 -2.63 -6.86 -13.28
N TYR A 31 -2.38 -5.66 -12.77
CA TYR A 31 -2.03 -4.48 -13.56
C TYR A 31 -0.58 -4.11 -13.32
N THR A 32 0.15 -3.74 -14.37
CA THR A 32 1.51 -3.22 -14.22
C THR A 32 1.46 -1.71 -13.93
N VAL A 33 2.02 -1.30 -12.80
CA VAL A 33 2.07 0.11 -12.36
C VAL A 33 3.49 0.47 -11.98
N ARG A 34 3.92 1.69 -12.30
CA ARG A 34 5.18 2.23 -11.82
C ARG A 34 4.97 2.93 -10.49
N LEU A 35 5.57 2.40 -9.43
CA LEU A 35 5.42 2.93 -8.06
C LEU A 35 6.78 3.14 -7.38
N MET A 36 6.76 3.82 -6.25
CA MET A 36 7.93 3.99 -5.38
C MET A 36 7.79 3.07 -4.16
N ALA A 37 8.91 2.54 -3.66
CA ALA A 37 8.92 1.78 -2.42
C ALA A 37 8.38 2.65 -1.25
N PRO A 38 7.35 2.20 -0.52
CA PRO A 38 6.69 3.04 0.48
C PRO A 38 7.50 3.23 1.76
N CYS A 39 8.30 2.22 2.12
CA CYS A 39 9.12 2.19 3.32
C CYS A 39 10.51 1.59 3.03
N ASN A 40 11.45 1.83 3.95
CA ASN A 40 12.74 1.16 3.94
C ASN A 40 12.53 -0.31 4.31
N MET A 41 12.98 -1.22 3.45
CA MET A 41 12.84 -2.66 3.66
C MET A 41 14.14 -3.38 3.31
N ARG A 42 14.37 -4.52 3.95
CA ARG A 42 15.51 -5.40 3.69
C ARG A 42 15.01 -6.72 3.10
N CYS A 43 15.58 -7.13 1.97
CA CYS A 43 15.21 -8.39 1.34
C CYS A 43 15.64 -9.58 2.21
N LYS A 44 14.73 -10.52 2.47
CA LYS A 44 15.00 -11.72 3.28
C LYS A 44 15.99 -12.67 2.60
N THR A 45 16.00 -12.73 1.27
CA THR A 45 16.80 -13.70 0.50
C THR A 45 18.26 -13.26 0.32
N CYS A 46 18.51 -12.00 -0.03
CA CYS A 46 19.86 -11.52 -0.37
C CYS A 46 20.40 -10.45 0.58
N GLY A 47 19.59 -10.01 1.56
CA GLY A 47 19.98 -8.96 2.51
C GLY A 47 20.09 -7.55 1.92
N GLU A 48 19.76 -7.36 0.64
CA GLU A 48 19.78 -6.05 -0.03
C GLU A 48 18.80 -5.07 0.61
N TYR A 49 19.24 -3.83 0.80
CA TYR A 49 18.40 -2.75 1.32
C TYR A 49 17.68 -2.02 0.18
N ILE A 50 16.35 -1.95 0.29
CA ILE A 50 15.49 -1.17 -0.58
C ILE A 50 15.06 0.06 0.20
N TYR A 51 15.65 1.20 -0.16
CA TYR A 51 15.29 2.49 0.42
C TYR A 51 13.95 3.01 -0.10
N LYS A 52 13.25 3.76 0.76
CA LYS A 52 12.01 4.47 0.45
C LYS A 52 12.23 5.37 -0.77
N GLY A 53 11.26 5.39 -1.68
CA GLY A 53 11.34 6.22 -2.90
C GLY A 53 11.98 5.52 -4.11
N LYS A 54 12.60 4.34 -3.96
CA LYS A 54 13.14 3.59 -5.11
C LYS A 54 12.00 3.19 -6.06
N LYS A 55 12.12 3.53 -7.35
CA LYS A 55 11.08 3.30 -8.37
C LYS A 55 11.13 1.87 -8.89
N PHE A 56 9.97 1.21 -8.96
CA PHE A 56 9.79 -0.14 -9.48
C PHE A 56 8.67 -0.20 -10.51
N ASN A 57 8.80 -1.12 -11.47
CA ASN A 57 7.67 -1.63 -12.23
C ASN A 57 7.05 -2.76 -11.40
N ALA A 58 5.91 -2.49 -10.80
CA ALA A 58 5.23 -3.41 -9.90
C ALA A 58 3.99 -4.00 -10.55
N ARG A 59 3.59 -5.19 -10.09
CA ARG A 59 2.25 -5.73 -10.37
C ARG A 59 1.33 -5.30 -9.24
N LYS A 60 0.14 -4.80 -9.58
CA LYS A 60 -0.93 -4.39 -8.66
C LYS A 60 -2.07 -5.38 -8.79
N GLU A 61 -2.54 -5.88 -7.67
CA GLU A 61 -3.69 -6.77 -7.56
C GLU A 61 -4.66 -6.22 -6.51
N THR A 62 -5.96 -6.41 -6.72
CA THR A 62 -6.97 -6.14 -5.69
C THR A 62 -7.12 -7.40 -4.85
N VAL A 63 -6.94 -7.28 -3.54
CA VAL A 63 -7.07 -8.42 -2.65
C VAL A 63 -8.55 -8.75 -2.51
N GLN A 64 -8.92 -10.00 -2.75
CA GLN A 64 -10.30 -10.44 -2.51
C GLN A 64 -10.55 -10.64 -1.02
N ASN A 65 -11.77 -10.31 -0.58
CA ASN A 65 -12.26 -10.49 0.80
C ASN A 65 -11.61 -9.59 1.87
N GLU A 66 -10.78 -8.62 1.48
CA GLU A 66 -10.19 -7.63 2.38
C GLU A 66 -10.57 -6.22 1.90
N ASP A 67 -11.60 -5.65 2.53
CA ASP A 67 -12.02 -4.27 2.33
C ASP A 67 -12.10 -3.57 3.70
N TYR A 68 -11.61 -2.34 3.79
CA TYR A 68 -11.69 -1.52 5.01
C TYR A 68 -12.77 -0.46 4.85
N LEU A 69 -13.90 -0.60 5.54
CA LEU A 69 -15.03 0.34 5.46
C LEU A 69 -15.48 0.63 4.00
N GLY A 70 -15.37 -0.36 3.11
CA GLY A 70 -15.67 -0.24 1.67
C GLY A 70 -14.51 0.24 0.79
N ILE A 71 -13.35 0.53 1.37
CA ILE A 71 -12.10 0.85 0.67
C ILE A 71 -11.38 -0.46 0.33
N LYS A 72 -11.10 -0.64 -0.96
CA LYS A 72 -10.40 -1.84 -1.46
C LYS A 72 -8.94 -1.86 -1.04
N VAL A 73 -8.49 -3.01 -0.54
CA VAL A 73 -7.07 -3.26 -0.26
C VAL A 73 -6.36 -3.72 -1.53
N PHE A 74 -5.19 -3.14 -1.80
CA PHE A 74 -4.34 -3.52 -2.92
C PHE A 74 -3.07 -4.20 -2.45
N ARG A 75 -2.69 -5.26 -3.16
CA ARG A 75 -1.40 -5.93 -3.03
C ARG A 75 -0.51 -5.55 -4.19
N PHE A 76 0.75 -5.25 -3.88
CA PHE A 76 1.77 -4.93 -4.85
C PHE A 76 2.88 -5.97 -4.81
N TYR A 77 3.39 -6.31 -5.99
CA TYR A 77 4.53 -7.20 -6.19
C TYR A 77 5.67 -6.41 -6.80
N ILE A 78 6.81 -6.36 -6.11
CA ILE A 78 8.07 -5.81 -6.64
C ILE A 78 9.12 -6.92 -6.70
N LYS A 79 10.08 -6.79 -7.60
CA LYS A 79 11.23 -7.69 -7.67
C LYS A 79 12.44 -7.02 -7.02
N CYS A 80 13.16 -7.76 -6.18
CA CYS A 80 14.43 -7.30 -5.63
C CYS A 80 15.41 -7.02 -6.79
N PRO A 81 16.13 -5.88 -6.80
CA PRO A 81 17.08 -5.56 -7.86
C PRO A 81 18.26 -6.54 -7.96
N ARG A 82 18.55 -7.29 -6.88
CA ARG A 82 19.72 -8.18 -6.81
C ARG A 82 19.37 -9.65 -7.05
N CYS A 83 18.40 -10.20 -6.32
CA CYS A 83 18.06 -11.63 -6.38
C CYS A 83 16.78 -11.94 -7.17
N LEU A 84 16.09 -10.92 -7.71
CA LEU A 84 14.83 -11.04 -8.45
C LEU A 84 13.68 -11.70 -7.66
N ALA A 85 13.88 -12.00 -6.37
CA ALA A 85 12.84 -12.51 -5.48
C ALA A 85 11.69 -11.50 -5.39
N GLU A 86 10.47 -12.03 -5.35
CA GLU A 86 9.28 -11.22 -5.25
C GLU A 86 9.05 -10.79 -3.80
N VAL A 87 8.85 -9.49 -3.61
CA VAL A 87 8.46 -8.89 -2.35
C VAL A 87 7.03 -8.40 -2.50
N THR A 88 6.18 -8.75 -1.55
CA THR A 88 4.78 -8.35 -1.54
C THR A 88 4.47 -7.42 -0.38
N PHE A 89 3.66 -6.41 -0.67
CA PHE A 89 3.14 -5.52 0.36
C PHE A 89 1.70 -5.13 0.04
N LYS A 90 0.90 -4.94 1.10
CA LYS A 90 -0.50 -4.52 1.04
C LYS A 90 -0.66 -3.10 1.55
N THR A 91 -1.68 -2.41 1.04
CA THR A 91 -2.16 -1.15 1.62
C THR A 91 -2.90 -1.41 2.94
N ASP A 92 -2.64 -0.61 3.97
CA ASP A 92 -3.40 -0.59 5.21
C ASP A 92 -4.11 0.77 5.36
N PRO A 93 -5.41 0.85 4.99
CA PRO A 93 -6.17 2.09 5.08
C PRO A 93 -6.39 2.58 6.51
N GLN A 94 -6.35 1.71 7.52
CA GLN A 94 -6.58 2.10 8.92
C GLN A 94 -5.42 2.95 9.45
N ASN A 95 -4.18 2.53 9.17
CA ASN A 95 -2.98 3.19 9.66
C ASN A 95 -2.31 4.11 8.62
N SER A 96 -2.93 4.31 7.45
CA SER A 96 -2.40 5.07 6.32
C SER A 96 -1.02 4.59 5.83
N ASP A 97 -0.71 3.31 6.03
CA ASP A 97 0.61 2.73 5.80
C ASP A 97 0.53 1.47 4.92
N TYR A 98 1.66 0.78 4.75
CA TYR A 98 1.76 -0.45 3.97
C TYR A 98 2.32 -1.58 4.81
N ILE A 99 1.68 -2.75 4.78
CA ILE A 99 2.14 -3.93 5.50
C ILE A 99 2.94 -4.79 4.52
N VAL A 100 4.16 -5.17 4.91
CA VAL A 100 5.01 -6.08 4.13
C VAL A 100 4.63 -7.52 4.48
N GLU A 101 4.20 -8.31 3.50
CA GLU A 101 3.78 -9.71 3.71
C GLU A 101 4.96 -10.67 3.49
N HIS A 102 5.45 -10.76 2.25
CA HIS A 102 6.45 -11.75 1.85
C HIS A 102 7.71 -11.10 1.26
N GLY A 103 8.85 -11.79 1.40
CA GLY A 103 10.11 -11.46 0.70
C GLY A 103 10.96 -10.34 1.31
N ALA A 104 10.44 -9.54 2.23
CA ALA A 104 11.21 -8.50 2.91
C ALA A 104 10.80 -8.31 4.38
N THR A 105 11.66 -7.65 5.15
CA THR A 105 11.36 -7.11 6.47
C THR A 105 11.43 -5.59 6.43
N ARG A 106 10.57 -4.91 7.19
CA ARG A 106 10.73 -3.47 7.41
C ARG A 106 11.94 -3.20 8.28
N ASN A 107 12.63 -2.09 8.03
CA ASN A 107 13.64 -1.61 8.95
C ASN A 107 12.98 -1.04 10.21
N PHE A 108 13.61 -1.27 11.37
CA PHE A 108 13.14 -0.79 12.66
C PHE A 108 13.13 0.74 12.70
N GLN A 109 12.02 1.32 13.18
CA GLN A 109 11.85 2.76 13.38
C GLN A 109 11.85 3.05 14.88
N ALA A 110 13.04 3.30 15.44
CA ALA A 110 13.20 3.52 16.88
C ALA A 110 12.37 4.71 17.40
N LEU A 111 12.33 5.81 16.63
CA LEU A 111 11.57 7.02 17.00
C LEU A 111 10.07 6.74 17.10
N LYS A 112 9.50 6.05 16.10
CA LYS A 112 8.08 5.72 16.07
C LYS A 112 7.66 4.88 17.28
N LEU A 113 8.49 3.91 17.66
CA LEU A 113 8.21 3.06 18.83
C LEU A 113 8.34 3.82 20.16
N ALA A 114 9.26 4.79 20.24
CA ALA A 114 9.39 5.64 21.43
C ALA A 114 8.17 6.57 21.58
N GLU A 115 7.69 7.15 20.47
CA GLU A 115 6.47 7.98 20.45
C GLU A 115 5.23 7.18 20.85
N GLU A 116 5.05 5.97 20.29
CA GLU A 116 3.94 5.07 20.63
C GLU A 116 4.01 4.53 22.08
N ALA A 117 5.20 4.47 22.68
CA ALA A 117 5.36 4.12 24.10
C ALA A 117 4.96 5.30 24.99
N ALA A 118 5.47 6.50 24.71
CA ALA A 118 5.15 7.70 25.46
C ALA A 118 3.65 8.06 25.42
N GLU A 119 2.98 7.88 24.28
CA GLU A 119 1.54 8.11 24.17
C GLU A 119 0.72 7.09 24.98
N ARG A 120 1.18 5.84 25.06
CA ARG A 120 0.54 4.81 25.90
C ARG A 120 0.72 5.12 27.38
N GLU A 121 1.93 5.46 27.80
CA GLU A 121 2.21 5.86 29.18
C GLU A 121 1.37 7.08 29.58
N ALA A 122 1.30 8.12 28.74
CA ALA A 122 0.47 9.29 29.02
C ALA A 122 -1.04 8.97 29.11
N ARG A 123 -1.53 8.04 28.26
CA ARG A 123 -2.93 7.59 28.31
C ARG A 123 -3.22 6.79 29.58
N GLU A 124 -2.32 5.90 29.97
CA GLU A 124 -2.41 5.12 31.22
C GLU A 124 -2.40 6.05 32.44
N GLU A 125 -1.52 7.06 32.45
CA GLU A 125 -1.50 8.09 33.50
C GLU A 125 -2.81 8.88 33.58
N GLU A 126 -3.38 9.30 32.44
CA GLU A 126 -4.68 9.98 32.42
C GLU A 126 -5.83 9.08 32.90
N GLU A 127 -5.83 7.79 32.55
CA GLU A 127 -6.83 6.84 33.00
C GLU A 127 -6.71 6.58 34.50
N ASP A 128 -5.50 6.46 35.03
CA ASP A 128 -5.22 6.34 36.46
C ASP A 128 -5.64 7.60 37.23
N GLU A 129 -5.42 8.79 36.67
CA GLU A 129 -5.91 10.05 37.27
C GLU A 129 -7.44 10.13 37.31
N LYS A 130 -8.13 9.68 36.26
CA LYS A 130 -9.61 9.68 36.19
C LYS A 130 -10.22 8.59 37.08
N ASN A 131 -9.56 7.44 37.20
CA ASN A 131 -10.06 6.30 37.98
C ASN A 131 -9.66 6.34 39.45
N ASN A 132 -8.69 7.17 39.85
CA ASN A 132 -8.25 7.27 41.23
C ASN A 132 -8.96 8.41 41.97
N PRO A 133 -9.94 8.11 42.85
CA PRO A 133 -10.75 9.12 43.54
C PRO A 133 -9.93 10.02 44.48
N MET A 134 -8.76 9.58 44.94
CA MET A 134 -7.88 10.37 45.81
C MET A 134 -7.18 11.51 45.06
N LYS A 135 -6.73 11.28 43.81
CA LYS A 135 -6.08 12.31 42.99
C LYS A 135 -7.07 13.37 42.50
N LEU A 136 -8.33 13.00 42.27
CA LEU A 136 -9.41 13.93 41.90
C LEU A 136 -9.74 14.94 43.02
N LEU A 137 -9.44 14.60 44.28
CA LEU A 137 -9.67 15.48 45.43
C LEU A 137 -8.51 16.46 45.69
N GLU A 138 -7.35 16.27 45.06
CA GLU A 138 -6.18 17.15 45.21
C GLU A 138 -6.15 18.33 44.21
N LYS A 139 -7.07 18.36 43.23
CA LYS A 139 -7.32 19.50 42.33
C LYS A 139 -8.50 20.34 42.83
#